data_AF-A0A087KGI8-F1
#
_entry.id   AF-A0A087KGI8-F1
#
_cell.length_a   1.000
_cell.length_b   1.000
_cell.length_c   1.000
_cell.angle_alpha   90.00
_cell.angle_beta   90.00
_cell.angle_gamma   90.00
#
_symmetry.space_group_name_H-M   'P 1'
#
loop_
_entity.id
_entity.type
_entity.pdbx_description
1 polymer ?
#
loop_
_entity_poly.entity_id
_entity_poly.type
_entity_poly.pdbx_seq_one_letter_code
_entity_poly.pdbx_strand_id
1 'polypeptide(L)'
;MSRSVFLGRAVAPGEPLFTEEDRAWALALAEIEADTCPGCGEQWSESSAPENEFEYTASLVICHACGIAAKTTKAHQDNNGTVDGLHVHVQHRKHARG
;
A
#
# COMPACT_ATOMS: atom_id res chain seq x y z
N MET A 1 -0.87 -24.06 13.61
CA MET A 1 -2.20 -23.75 14.20
C MET A 1 -2.23 -22.26 14.45
N SER A 2 -3.09 -21.52 13.75
CA SER A 2 -3.25 -20.07 13.93
C SER A 2 -3.82 -19.79 15.33
N ARG A 3 -3.14 -18.94 16.11
CA ARG A 3 -3.52 -18.67 17.51
C ARG A 3 -4.41 -17.44 17.69
N SER A 4 -4.43 -16.56 16.70
CA SER A 4 -5.17 -15.30 16.69
C SER A 4 -6.17 -15.26 15.53
N VAL A 5 -7.29 -14.55 15.69
CA VAL A 5 -8.28 -14.26 14.63
C VAL A 5 -7.64 -13.45 13.50
N PHE A 6 -6.71 -12.53 13.79
CA PHE A 6 -5.94 -11.81 12.78
C PHE A 6 -5.08 -12.74 11.92
N LEU A 7 -4.69 -13.90 12.47
CA LEU A 7 -3.93 -14.95 11.78
C LEU A 7 -4.83 -16.07 11.24
N GLY A 8 -6.15 -15.87 11.19
CA GLY A 8 -7.11 -16.80 10.61
C GLY A 8 -7.63 -17.89 11.53
N ARG A 9 -7.61 -17.69 12.86
CA ARG A 9 -8.27 -18.62 13.81
C ARG A 9 -9.78 -18.68 13.56
N ALA A 10 -10.33 -19.89 13.41
CA ALA A 10 -11.77 -20.11 13.41
C ALA A 10 -12.32 -20.09 14.85
N VAL A 11 -13.44 -19.38 15.08
CA VAL A 11 -14.06 -19.21 16.40
C VAL A 11 -15.22 -20.19 16.54
N ALA A 12 -15.16 -21.08 17.53
CA ALA A 12 -16.25 -22.03 17.80
C ALA A 12 -17.36 -21.39 18.67
N PRO A 13 -18.60 -21.93 18.66
CA PRO A 13 -19.65 -21.47 19.56
C PRO A 13 -19.24 -21.55 21.03
N GLY A 14 -19.38 -20.44 21.76
CA GLY A 14 -19.01 -20.35 23.18
C GLY A 14 -17.56 -19.94 23.44
N GLU A 15 -16.73 -19.83 22.40
CA GLU A 15 -15.38 -19.27 22.53
C GLU A 15 -15.41 -17.73 22.46
N PRO A 16 -14.48 -17.04 23.14
CA PRO A 16 -14.28 -15.62 22.96
C PRO A 16 -13.92 -15.29 21.50
N LEU A 17 -14.54 -14.24 20.96
CA LEU A 17 -14.22 -13.73 19.63
C LEU A 17 -12.76 -13.24 19.57
N PHE A 18 -12.35 -12.42 20.54
CA PHE A 18 -10.98 -11.96 20.71
C PHE A 18 -10.35 -12.59 21.96
N THR A 19 -9.16 -13.14 21.78
CA THR A 19 -8.30 -13.67 22.84
C THR A 19 -7.36 -12.58 23.36
N GLU A 20 -6.67 -12.82 24.47
CA GLU A 20 -5.61 -11.91 24.93
C GLU A 20 -4.47 -11.76 23.91
N GLU A 21 -4.19 -12.81 23.12
CA GLU A 21 -3.22 -12.73 22.03
C GLU A 21 -3.71 -11.80 20.91
N ASP A 22 -5.00 -11.84 20.56
CA ASP A 22 -5.59 -10.88 19.61
C ASP A 22 -5.42 -9.45 20.09
N ARG A 23 -5.70 -9.21 21.38
CA ARG A 23 -5.52 -7.89 22.00
C ARG A 23 -4.05 -7.45 21.98
N ALA A 24 -3.11 -8.35 22.27
CA ALA A 24 -1.69 -8.04 22.23
C ALA A 24 -1.23 -7.62 20.82
N TRP A 25 -1.68 -8.35 19.79
CA TRP A 25 -1.40 -7.99 18.40
C TRP A 25 -2.02 -6.65 18.00
N ALA A 26 -3.25 -6.36 18.43
CA ALA A 26 -3.90 -5.08 18.15
C ALA A 26 -3.17 -3.90 18.81
N LEU A 27 -2.69 -4.06 20.06
CA LEU A 27 -1.90 -3.04 20.74
C LEU A 27 -0.53 -2.82 20.09
N ALA A 28 0.15 -3.90 19.70
CA ALA A 28 1.42 -3.80 18.98
C ALA A 28 1.25 -3.10 17.62
N LEU A 29 0.18 -3.40 16.88
CA LEU A 29 -0.14 -2.70 15.64
C LEU A 29 -0.39 -1.22 15.89
N ALA A 30 -1.16 -0.87 16.92
CA ALA A 30 -1.45 0.52 17.24
C ALA A 30 -0.18 1.33 17.58
N GLU A 31 0.80 0.70 18.25
CA GLU A 31 2.10 1.31 18.53
C GLU A 31 2.91 1.58 17.26
N ILE A 32 2.96 0.60 16.34
CA ILE A 32 3.61 0.76 15.03
C ILE A 32 2.94 1.85 14.22
N GLU A 33 1.60 1.85 14.13
CA GLU A 33 0.84 2.84 13.38
C GLU A 33 1.01 4.25 13.95
N ALA A 34 1.04 4.39 15.28
CA ALA A 34 1.29 5.67 15.93
C ALA A 34 2.70 6.21 15.63
N ASP A 35 3.69 5.32 15.51
CA ASP A 35 5.05 5.67 15.13
C ASP A 35 5.24 5.77 13.61
N THR A 36 4.25 5.47 12.76
CA THR A 36 4.42 5.51 11.30
C THR A 36 4.04 6.88 10.73
N CYS A 37 4.92 7.48 9.93
CA CYS A 37 4.63 8.71 9.20
C CYS A 37 3.56 8.46 8.13
N PRO A 38 2.41 9.17 8.13
CA PRO A 38 1.34 8.96 7.16
C PRO A 38 1.70 9.42 5.74
N GLY A 39 2.79 10.17 5.58
CA GLY A 39 3.27 10.66 4.29
C GLY A 39 4.21 9.68 3.58
N CYS A 40 5.32 9.33 4.24
CA CYS A 40 6.36 8.47 3.65
C CYS A 40 6.33 7.01 4.13
N GLY A 41 5.64 6.69 5.23
CA GLY A 41 5.58 5.36 5.81
C GLY A 41 6.77 4.98 6.72
N GLU A 42 7.72 5.88 6.92
CA GLU A 42 8.86 5.65 7.84
C GLU A 42 8.48 5.84 9.31
N GLN A 43 9.25 5.24 10.21
CA GLN A 43 9.06 5.38 11.66
C GLN A 43 9.47 6.78 12.14
N TRP A 44 8.64 7.45 12.95
CA TRP A 44 8.91 8.76 13.54
C TRP A 44 10.09 8.68 14.51
N SER A 45 10.12 7.63 15.34
CA SER A 45 11.20 7.40 16.31
C SER A 45 12.59 7.35 15.67
N GLU A 46 12.69 6.84 14.44
CA GLU A 46 13.93 6.81 13.66
C GLU A 46 14.10 8.09 12.82
N SER A 47 13.11 8.43 12.00
CA SER A 47 13.23 9.50 10.99
C SER A 47 13.27 10.92 11.55
N SER A 48 12.87 11.10 12.81
CA SER A 48 13.01 12.38 13.53
C SER A 48 14.19 12.44 14.49
N ALA A 49 14.98 11.36 14.60
CA ALA A 49 16.16 11.32 15.44
C ALA A 49 17.24 12.29 14.90
N PRO A 50 17.84 13.18 15.73
CA PRO A 50 18.83 14.16 15.27
C PRO A 50 20.04 13.54 14.55
N GLU A 51 20.44 12.33 14.93
CA GLU A 51 21.53 11.59 14.30
C GLU A 51 21.25 11.16 12.86
N ASN A 52 19.98 11.13 12.44
CA ASN A 52 19.56 10.76 11.09
C ASN A 52 19.31 11.99 10.19
N GLU A 53 19.59 13.20 10.68
CA GLU A 53 19.53 14.40 9.86
C GLU A 53 20.50 14.22 8.68
N PHE A 54 19.96 14.29 7.45
CA PHE A 54 20.67 14.09 6.17
C PHE A 54 20.99 12.64 5.73
N GLU A 55 20.53 11.61 6.46
CA GLU A 55 20.78 10.20 6.09
C GLU A 55 19.79 9.63 5.05
N TYR A 56 18.65 10.30 4.83
CA TYR A 56 17.64 9.86 3.87
C TYR A 56 17.91 10.38 2.44
N THR A 57 17.75 9.50 1.46
CA THR A 57 17.79 9.86 0.03
C THR A 57 16.51 9.43 -0.68
N ALA A 58 16.15 10.13 -1.75
CA ALA A 58 14.96 9.82 -2.54
C ALA A 58 15.33 9.60 -4.01
N SER A 59 14.66 8.66 -4.66
CA SER A 59 14.78 8.43 -6.10
C SER A 59 13.40 8.37 -6.76
N LEU A 60 13.33 8.85 -8.01
CA LEU A 60 12.10 8.78 -8.78
C LEU A 60 11.97 7.39 -9.41
N VAL A 61 10.89 6.68 -9.07
CA VAL A 61 10.53 5.40 -9.69
C VAL A 61 9.35 5.62 -10.63
N ILE A 62 9.50 5.22 -11.89
CA ILE A 62 8.42 5.29 -12.88
C ILE A 62 7.83 3.89 -13.07
N CYS A 63 6.57 3.72 -12.71
CA CYS A 63 5.81 2.54 -13.13
C CYS A 63 5.58 2.61 -14.65
N HIS A 64 6.21 1.72 -15.42
CA HIS A 64 6.07 1.73 -16.88
C HIS A 64 4.64 1.45 -17.36
N ALA A 65 3.85 0.67 -16.62
CA ALA A 65 2.44 0.44 -16.93
C ALA A 65 1.62 1.74 -16.79
N CYS A 66 1.71 2.40 -15.64
CA CYS A 66 1.04 3.67 -15.38
C CYS A 66 1.56 4.78 -16.31
N GLY A 67 2.87 4.81 -16.57
CA GLY A 67 3.48 5.77 -17.46
C GLY A 67 2.97 5.66 -18.90
N ILE A 68 2.74 4.44 -19.40
CA ILE A 68 2.09 4.25 -20.70
C ILE A 68 0.61 4.62 -20.65
N ALA A 69 -0.13 4.23 -19.60
CA ALA A 69 -1.53 4.61 -19.46
C ALA A 69 -1.72 6.13 -19.50
N ALA A 70 -0.93 6.87 -18.71
CA ALA A 70 -0.97 8.32 -18.67
C ALA A 70 -0.65 8.94 -20.04
N LYS A 71 0.36 8.42 -20.75
CA LYS A 71 0.68 8.87 -22.11
C LYS A 71 -0.46 8.60 -23.10
N THR A 72 -1.11 7.44 -23.00
CA THR A 72 -2.26 7.09 -23.85
C THR A 72 -3.47 7.98 -23.60
N THR A 73 -3.84 8.22 -22.33
CA THR A 73 -4.91 9.16 -21.97
C THR A 73 -4.60 10.56 -22.45
N LYS A 74 -3.38 11.04 -22.21
CA LYS A 74 -2.94 12.36 -22.67
C LYS A 74 -3.05 12.49 -24.19
N ALA A 75 -2.59 11.49 -24.93
CA ALA A 75 -2.72 11.48 -26.39
C ALA A 75 -4.20 11.52 -26.83
N HIS A 76 -5.12 10.88 -26.11
CA HIS A 76 -6.55 10.96 -26.42
C HIS A 76 -7.10 12.38 -26.19
N GLN A 77 -6.77 12.99 -25.04
CA GLN A 77 -7.15 14.37 -24.70
C GLN A 77 -6.59 15.39 -25.69
N ASP A 78 -5.30 15.27 -26.03
CA ASP A 78 -4.61 16.16 -26.97
C ASP A 78 -5.24 16.07 -28.39
N ASN A 79 -6.00 15.00 -28.68
CA ASN A 79 -6.79 14.82 -29.90
C ASN A 79 -8.28 15.18 -29.71
N ASN A 80 -8.60 16.09 -28.78
CA ASN A 80 -9.95 16.55 -28.43
C ASN A 80 -10.91 15.42 -27.96
N GLY A 81 -10.36 14.30 -27.49
CA GLY A 81 -11.14 13.24 -26.87
C GLY A 81 -11.61 13.63 -25.47
N THR A 82 -12.86 13.30 -25.12
CA THR A 82 -13.34 13.43 -23.74
C THR A 82 -12.79 12.31 -22.85
N VAL A 83 -12.59 12.61 -21.56
CA VAL A 83 -12.17 11.61 -20.56
C VAL A 83 -13.33 11.05 -19.74
N ASP A 84 -14.55 11.54 -19.96
CA ASP A 84 -15.72 11.06 -19.25
C ASP A 84 -15.97 9.58 -19.58
N GLY A 85 -15.90 8.72 -18.57
CA GLY A 85 -16.08 7.27 -18.73
C GLY A 85 -14.89 6.54 -19.37
N LEU A 86 -13.72 7.18 -19.49
CA LEU A 86 -12.54 6.56 -20.10
C LEU A 86 -11.87 5.55 -19.16
N HIS A 87 -11.73 4.31 -19.62
CA HIS A 87 -10.94 3.27 -18.96
C HIS A 87 -9.75 2.87 -19.81
N VAL A 88 -8.54 2.88 -19.23
CA VAL A 88 -7.32 2.47 -19.91
C VAL A 88 -6.97 1.03 -19.52
N HIS A 89 -7.06 0.13 -20.49
CA HIS A 89 -6.58 -1.23 -20.32
C HIS A 89 -5.09 -1.31 -20.64
N VAL A 90 -4.28 -1.73 -19.66
CA VAL A 90 -2.83 -1.87 -19.83
C VAL A 90 -2.50 -3.35 -19.93
N GLN A 91 -1.86 -3.75 -21.03
CA GLN A 91 -1.37 -5.10 -21.22
C GLN A 91 0.15 -5.12 -21.29
N HIS A 92 0.75 -6.11 -20.64
CA HIS A 92 2.17 -6.36 -20.78
C HIS A 92 2.43 -7.01 -22.15
N ARG A 93 3.39 -6.49 -22.93
CA ARG A 93 3.65 -6.95 -24.31
C ARG A 93 3.97 -8.45 -24.43
N LYS A 94 4.52 -9.07 -23.37
CA LYS A 94 4.78 -10.52 -23.34
C LYS A 94 3.49 -11.36 -23.30
N HIS A 95 2.36 -10.78 -22.89
CA HIS A 95 1.06 -11.46 -22.77
C HIS A 95 0.06 -11.03 -23.85
N ALA A 96 0.43 -10.11 -24.76
CA ALA A 96 -0.45 -9.58 -25.80
C ALA A 96 -0.45 -10.41 -27.11
N ARG A 97 0.27 -11.55 -27.16
CA ARG A 97 0.34 -12.45 -28.32
C ARG A 97 -0.23 -13.84 -28.02
N GLY A 98 -1.38 -13.89 -27.33
CA GLY A 98 -2.17 -15.10 -27.11
C GLY A 98 -3.49 -14.99 -27.85
#